data_AF-A0A844B5K1-F1
#
_entry.id   AF-A0A844B5K1-F1
#
_cell.length_a   1.000
_cell.length_b   1.000
_cell.length_c   1.000
_cell.angle_alpha   90.00
_cell.angle_beta   90.00
_cell.angle_gamma   90.00
#
_symmetry.space_group_name_H-M   'P 1'
#
loop_
_entity.id
_entity.type
_entity.pdbx_description
1 polymer ?
#
loop_
_entity_poly.entity_id
_entity_poly.type
_entity_poly.pdbx_seq_one_letter_code
_entity_poly.pdbx_strand_id
1 'polypeptide(L)'
;MQEIDVAAELGNAVNQKQGTVMKCPNCGGNLKAFASSCELCGHELAGVSANRTIAEIVARFEAIESELDRAGVSGASRERELVTRRARIIRDFPIPNSRGDLQSLIYFIHPKLQSNLKPDANAEDWRVKFNEVMTLAKNAYKGDAKTRGEFEEIEKSLRTSIAGELKTKARRSPVLALAVGLIVLGVVVGLGMTQYDRWKGEQCDARYASGAQAERLRLDGILDSANVKVREKKYDDARAILAGLRWQFKEPCKVQETTAEQSVWDGKRQAALADIDKTREQDAAAVRDAAGRDQAERQAALDREQAIKREEAERIRTRQLTEKVNATAAERKATTNKEW
;
A
#
# COMPACT_ATOMS: atom_id res chain seq x y z
N MET A 1 -4.44 -20.64 -84.04
CA MET A 1 -5.79 -20.20 -83.64
C MET A 1 -6.35 -21.28 -82.72
N GLN A 2 -6.97 -20.85 -81.61
CA GLN A 2 -7.60 -21.62 -80.51
C GLN A 2 -6.60 -22.20 -79.48
N GLU A 3 -6.36 -21.53 -78.34
CA GLU A 3 -7.20 -21.30 -77.12
C GLU A 3 -7.34 -22.58 -76.27
N ILE A 4 -6.55 -22.71 -75.20
CA ILE A 4 -6.84 -22.42 -73.77
C ILE A 4 -7.90 -23.38 -73.20
N ASP A 5 -7.50 -24.18 -72.20
CA ASP A 5 -8.29 -24.34 -70.98
C ASP A 5 -7.42 -24.67 -69.76
N VAL A 6 -7.83 -24.08 -68.63
CA VAL A 6 -7.19 -24.00 -67.32
C VAL A 6 -8.06 -24.75 -66.29
N ALA A 7 -7.43 -25.20 -65.19
CA ALA A 7 -7.99 -25.66 -63.90
C ALA A 7 -8.32 -27.17 -63.80
N ALA A 8 -7.57 -27.93 -62.98
CA ALA A 8 -7.84 -28.28 -61.56
C ALA A 8 -8.60 -29.64 -61.49
N GLU A 9 -8.32 -30.64 -60.66
CA GLU A 9 -8.01 -30.68 -59.23
C GLU A 9 -7.35 -32.03 -58.81
N LEU A 10 -6.52 -31.95 -57.76
CA LEU A 10 -6.44 -32.83 -56.58
C LEU A 10 -6.32 -34.37 -56.69
N GLY A 11 -5.20 -34.85 -56.14
CA GLY A 11 -5.23 -35.95 -55.16
C GLY A 11 -4.33 -37.15 -55.46
N ASN A 12 -3.15 -37.24 -54.83
CA ASN A 12 -2.98 -38.10 -53.65
C ASN A 12 -1.57 -37.93 -53.07
N ALA A 13 -1.51 -37.44 -51.83
CA ALA A 13 -0.29 -37.31 -51.05
C ALA A 13 0.08 -38.65 -50.43
N VAL A 14 1.24 -39.22 -50.78
CA VAL A 14 1.91 -40.21 -49.93
C VAL A 14 3.04 -39.51 -49.18
N ASN A 15 2.75 -39.33 -47.90
CA ASN A 15 3.55 -38.72 -46.86
C ASN A 15 4.84 -39.54 -46.61
N GLN A 16 5.91 -39.30 -47.36
CA GLN A 16 7.25 -39.77 -46.96
C GLN A 16 7.94 -38.69 -46.12
N LYS A 17 7.58 -38.63 -44.84
CA LYS A 17 8.46 -38.01 -43.83
C LYS A 17 9.71 -38.87 -43.71
N GLN A 18 10.73 -38.59 -44.53
CA GLN A 18 12.07 -39.12 -44.34
C GLN A 18 12.69 -38.48 -43.10
N GLY A 19 12.31 -38.98 -41.92
CA GLY A 19 13.05 -38.73 -40.69
C GLY A 19 14.29 -39.62 -40.71
N THR A 20 15.48 -39.03 -40.89
CA THR A 20 16.75 -39.76 -40.76
C THR A 20 16.83 -40.41 -39.38
N VAL A 21 16.70 -41.73 -39.30
CA VAL A 21 16.85 -42.49 -38.05
C VAL A 21 18.34 -42.59 -37.74
N MET A 22 18.79 -41.81 -36.77
CA MET A 22 20.17 -41.84 -36.29
C MET A 22 20.37 -43.07 -35.41
N LYS A 23 21.39 -43.89 -35.69
CA LYS A 23 21.74 -45.07 -34.88
C LYS A 23 22.96 -44.79 -34.01
N CYS A 24 23.02 -45.43 -32.84
CA CYS A 24 24.18 -45.36 -31.96
C CYS A 24 25.38 -46.06 -32.63
N PRO A 25 26.55 -45.40 -32.74
CA PRO A 25 27.75 -45.99 -33.33
C PRO A 25 28.32 -47.15 -32.50
N ASN A 26 27.98 -47.24 -31.22
CA ASN A 26 28.49 -48.27 -30.32
C ASN A 26 27.60 -49.52 -30.25
N CYS A 27 26.27 -49.37 -30.18
CA CYS A 27 25.36 -50.51 -30.02
C CYS A 27 24.31 -50.67 -31.15
N GLY A 28 24.28 -49.77 -32.13
CA GLY A 28 23.32 -49.80 -33.23
C GLY A 28 21.88 -49.41 -32.87
N GLY A 29 21.60 -49.08 -31.61
CA GLY A 29 20.28 -48.69 -31.12
C GLY A 29 19.77 -47.36 -31.69
N ASN A 30 18.45 -47.21 -31.82
CA ASN A 30 17.85 -45.98 -32.35
C ASN A 30 18.06 -44.81 -31.38
N LEU A 31 18.55 -43.69 -31.90
CA LEU A 31 18.72 -42.46 -31.15
C LEU A 31 17.51 -41.55 -31.40
N LYS A 32 17.01 -40.92 -30.34
CA LYS A 32 16.09 -39.80 -30.45
C LYS A 32 16.84 -38.63 -31.12
N ALA A 33 16.10 -37.80 -31.85
CA ALA A 33 16.66 -36.54 -32.33
C ALA A 33 17.25 -35.76 -31.15
N PHE A 34 18.48 -35.27 -31.30
CA PHE A 34 19.20 -34.51 -30.28
C PHE A 34 19.63 -35.27 -29.00
N ALA A 35 19.68 -36.60 -29.03
CA ALA A 35 20.24 -37.38 -27.92
C ALA A 35 21.75 -37.08 -27.74
N SER A 36 22.17 -36.81 -26.51
CA SER A 36 23.58 -36.57 -26.13
C SER A 36 24.30 -37.83 -25.65
N SER A 37 23.54 -38.88 -25.32
CA SER A 37 24.02 -40.21 -24.96
C SER A 37 23.01 -41.25 -25.43
N CYS A 38 23.48 -42.47 -25.66
CA CYS A 38 22.59 -43.57 -26.01
C CYS A 38 21.88 -44.13 -24.77
N GLU A 39 20.54 -44.07 -24.74
CA GLU A 39 19.73 -44.63 -23.63
C GLU A 39 19.89 -46.15 -23.48
N LEU A 40 20.31 -46.87 -24.54
CA LEU A 40 20.44 -48.32 -24.54
C LEU A 40 21.78 -48.83 -24.02
N CYS A 41 22.88 -48.10 -24.26
CA CYS A 41 24.22 -48.57 -23.91
C CYS A 41 25.08 -47.56 -23.14
N GLY A 42 24.55 -46.36 -22.86
CA GLY A 42 25.27 -45.30 -22.15
C GLY A 42 26.42 -44.67 -22.93
N HIS A 43 26.66 -45.06 -24.19
CA HIS A 43 27.72 -44.48 -25.01
C HIS A 43 27.47 -42.99 -25.25
N GLU A 44 28.46 -42.16 -24.89
CA GLU A 44 28.45 -40.73 -25.14
C GLU A 44 28.74 -40.45 -26.62
N LEU A 45 27.88 -39.65 -27.23
CA LEU A 45 28.01 -39.30 -28.64
C LEU A 45 28.98 -38.10 -28.73
N ALA A 46 30.28 -38.36 -28.57
CA ALA A 46 31.38 -37.42 -28.88
C ALA A 46 31.83 -37.63 -30.34
N GLY A 47 32.38 -36.69 -31.12
CA GLY A 47 32.81 -35.30 -30.90
C GLY A 47 33.43 -34.79 -32.21
N VAL A 48 32.63 -34.60 -33.26
CA VAL A 48 33.07 -34.02 -34.55
C VAL A 48 32.37 -32.66 -34.82
N SER A 49 31.47 -32.22 -33.94
CA SER A 49 30.58 -31.08 -34.17
C SER A 49 31.04 -29.78 -33.48
N ALA A 50 31.66 -29.81 -32.29
CA ALA A 50 32.17 -28.58 -31.64
C ALA A 50 33.23 -27.86 -32.47
N ASN A 51 34.20 -28.63 -32.98
CA ASN A 51 35.23 -28.09 -33.87
C ASN A 51 34.61 -27.50 -35.12
N ARG A 52 33.48 -28.04 -35.59
CA ARG A 52 32.79 -27.51 -36.77
C ARG A 52 32.11 -26.17 -36.49
N THR A 53 31.36 -26.03 -35.39
CA THR A 53 30.71 -24.74 -35.06
C THR A 53 31.75 -23.65 -34.81
N ILE A 54 32.78 -23.93 -34.02
CA ILE A 54 33.84 -22.96 -33.74
C ILE A 54 34.63 -22.62 -35.01
N ALA A 55 35.02 -23.62 -35.82
CA ALA A 55 35.71 -23.39 -37.08
C ALA A 55 34.84 -22.59 -38.06
N GLU A 56 33.54 -22.84 -38.11
CA GLU A 56 32.62 -22.09 -38.97
C GLU A 56 32.47 -20.63 -38.53
N ILE A 57 32.39 -20.37 -37.23
CA ILE A 57 32.39 -18.99 -36.71
C ILE A 57 33.68 -18.26 -37.11
N VAL A 58 34.83 -18.89 -36.90
CA VAL A 58 36.14 -18.31 -37.23
C VAL A 58 36.26 -18.08 -38.74
N ALA A 59 35.90 -19.06 -39.57
CA ALA A 59 35.93 -18.94 -41.02
C ALA A 59 35.01 -17.81 -41.52
N ARG A 60 33.81 -17.65 -40.93
CA ARG A 60 32.90 -16.56 -41.28
C ARG A 60 33.44 -15.19 -40.84
N PHE A 61 34.16 -15.12 -39.71
CA PHE A 61 34.83 -13.89 -39.29
C PHE A 61 35.97 -13.49 -40.23
N GLU A 62 36.79 -14.45 -40.66
CA GLU A 62 37.87 -14.25 -41.63
C GLU A 62 37.31 -13.86 -43.01
N ALA A 63 36.19 -14.45 -43.43
CA ALA A 63 35.52 -14.10 -44.67
C ALA A 63 35.07 -12.63 -44.66
N ILE A 64 34.49 -12.14 -43.55
CA ILE A 64 34.14 -10.71 -43.42
C ILE A 64 35.39 -9.83 -43.53
N GLU A 65 36.47 -10.18 -42.84
CA GLU A 65 37.71 -9.40 -42.91
C GLU A 65 38.21 -9.31 -44.35
N SER A 66 38.25 -10.44 -45.07
CA SER A 66 38.66 -10.51 -46.46
C SER A 66 37.74 -9.73 -47.41
N GLU A 67 36.43 -9.78 -47.20
CA GLU A 67 35.45 -9.00 -47.97
C GLU A 67 35.68 -7.50 -47.80
N LEU A 68 35.93 -7.04 -46.57
CA LEU A 68 36.19 -5.63 -46.28
C LEU A 68 37.53 -5.17 -46.85
N ASP A 69 38.55 -6.03 -46.84
CA ASP A 69 39.83 -5.76 -47.50
C ASP A 69 39.67 -5.59 -49.01
N ARG A 70 38.94 -6.51 -49.66
CA ARG A 70 38.66 -6.44 -51.11
C ARG A 70 37.82 -5.21 -51.48
N ALA A 71 36.91 -4.80 -50.60
CA ALA A 71 36.10 -3.60 -50.77
C ALA A 71 36.85 -2.30 -50.44
N GLY A 72 38.12 -2.37 -50.01
CA GLY A 72 38.93 -1.20 -49.68
C GLY A 72 38.47 -0.46 -48.41
N VAL A 73 37.68 -1.10 -47.55
CA VAL A 73 37.14 -0.49 -46.33
C VAL A 73 38.22 -0.46 -45.25
N SER A 74 38.58 0.74 -44.79
CA SER A 74 39.66 0.97 -43.81
C SER A 74 39.24 1.89 -42.65
N GLY A 75 40.10 2.00 -41.64
CA GLY A 75 39.92 2.89 -40.49
C GLY A 75 38.66 2.61 -39.66
N ALA A 76 38.03 3.68 -39.16
CA ALA A 76 36.86 3.57 -38.27
C ALA A 76 35.62 2.94 -38.95
N SER A 77 35.48 3.09 -40.27
CA SER A 77 34.40 2.46 -41.03
C SER A 77 34.56 0.94 -41.03
N ARG A 78 35.79 0.45 -41.23
CA ARG A 78 36.13 -0.98 -41.15
C ARG A 78 35.80 -1.55 -39.77
N GLU A 79 36.22 -0.87 -38.71
CA GLU A 79 35.99 -1.34 -37.34
C GLU A 79 34.49 -1.47 -37.04
N ARG A 80 33.67 -0.48 -37.42
CA ARG A 80 32.21 -0.53 -37.24
C ARG A 80 31.56 -1.68 -38.01
N GLU A 81 31.97 -1.87 -39.26
CA GLU A 81 31.41 -2.92 -40.11
C GLU A 81 31.81 -4.32 -39.61
N LEU A 82 33.06 -4.49 -39.16
CA LEU A 82 33.53 -5.72 -38.53
C LEU A 82 32.70 -6.06 -37.29
N VAL A 83 32.55 -5.11 -36.37
CA VAL A 83 31.78 -5.33 -35.14
C VAL A 83 30.32 -5.66 -35.46
N THR A 84 29.72 -4.94 -36.41
CA THR A 84 28.30 -5.14 -36.77
C THR A 84 28.05 -6.51 -37.41
N ARG A 85 28.90 -6.92 -38.37
CA ARG A 85 28.73 -8.20 -39.05
C ARG A 85 29.08 -9.39 -38.15
N ARG A 86 30.09 -9.26 -37.29
CA ARG A 86 30.42 -10.27 -36.27
C ARG A 86 29.28 -10.46 -35.28
N ALA A 87 28.65 -9.39 -34.80
CA ALA A 87 27.49 -9.45 -33.90
C ALA A 87 26.36 -10.34 -34.46
N ARG A 88 26.09 -10.24 -35.77
CA ARG A 88 25.09 -11.07 -36.44
C ARG A 88 25.46 -12.55 -36.41
N ILE A 89 26.69 -12.89 -36.79
CA ILE A 89 27.16 -14.29 -36.76
C ILE A 89 27.11 -14.87 -35.34
N ILE A 90 27.51 -14.10 -34.33
CA ILE A 90 27.52 -14.55 -32.92
C ILE A 90 26.11 -14.92 -32.46
N ARG A 91 25.11 -14.10 -32.79
CA ARG A 91 23.72 -14.37 -32.41
C ARG A 91 23.14 -15.57 -33.16
N ASP A 92 23.44 -15.66 -34.46
CA ASP A 92 22.77 -16.59 -35.37
C ASP A 92 23.41 -17.98 -35.43
N PHE A 93 24.60 -18.22 -34.85
CA PHE A 93 25.22 -19.53 -34.96
C PHE A 93 24.43 -20.62 -34.21
N PRO A 94 24.32 -21.83 -34.78
CA PRO A 94 23.59 -22.93 -34.15
C PRO A 94 24.38 -23.50 -32.97
N ILE A 95 23.70 -23.68 -31.83
CA ILE A 95 24.31 -24.31 -30.66
C ILE A 95 24.17 -25.84 -30.78
N PRO A 96 25.28 -26.60 -30.74
CA PRO A 96 25.26 -28.05 -30.76
C PRO A 96 24.67 -28.64 -29.47
N ASN A 97 24.16 -29.86 -29.53
CA ASN A 97 23.52 -30.54 -28.39
C ASN A 97 24.41 -31.60 -27.71
N SER A 98 25.63 -31.81 -28.20
CA SER A 98 26.59 -32.73 -27.57
C SER A 98 27.18 -32.09 -26.30
N ARG A 99 27.32 -32.90 -25.25
CA ARG A 99 27.92 -32.51 -23.97
C ARG A 99 29.32 -31.90 -24.15
N GLY A 100 30.19 -32.59 -24.90
CA GLY A 100 31.54 -32.13 -25.17
C GLY A 100 31.55 -30.83 -25.97
N ASP A 101 30.62 -30.69 -26.92
CA ASP A 101 30.59 -29.51 -27.79
C ASP A 101 30.16 -28.25 -27.04
N LEU A 102 29.19 -28.37 -26.14
CA LEU A 102 28.76 -27.29 -25.25
C LEU A 102 29.91 -26.83 -24.35
N GLN A 103 30.69 -27.76 -23.82
CA GLN A 103 31.87 -27.45 -23.01
C GLN A 103 32.95 -26.71 -23.81
N SER A 104 33.24 -27.14 -25.04
CA SER A 104 34.18 -26.43 -25.93
C SER A 104 33.71 -25.01 -26.23
N LEU A 105 32.42 -24.80 -26.47
CA LEU A 105 31.86 -23.46 -26.71
C LEU A 105 31.97 -22.57 -25.47
N ILE A 106 31.72 -23.10 -24.27
CA ILE A 106 31.90 -22.36 -23.02
C ILE A 106 33.35 -21.86 -22.92
N TYR A 107 34.34 -22.73 -23.13
CA TYR A 107 35.75 -22.34 -23.07
C TYR A 107 36.18 -21.41 -24.21
N PHE A 108 35.57 -21.51 -25.38
CA PHE A 108 35.83 -20.60 -26.50
C PHE A 108 35.29 -19.19 -26.24
N ILE A 109 34.09 -19.07 -25.64
CA ILE A 109 33.42 -17.80 -25.40
C ILE A 109 33.93 -17.12 -24.12
N HIS A 110 34.19 -17.89 -23.06
CA HIS A 110 34.62 -17.38 -21.76
C HIS A 110 35.73 -16.30 -21.81
N PRO A 111 36.89 -16.51 -22.47
CA PRO A 111 37.95 -15.51 -22.52
C PRO A 111 37.57 -14.20 -23.24
N LYS A 112 36.54 -14.22 -24.09
CA LYS A 112 36.02 -13.03 -24.80
C LYS A 112 35.19 -12.12 -23.88
N LEU A 113 34.75 -12.66 -22.75
CA LEU A 113 33.92 -11.98 -21.74
C LEU A 113 34.72 -11.49 -20.53
N GLN A 114 35.97 -11.95 -20.36
CA GLN A 114 36.78 -11.57 -19.21
C GLN A 114 37.28 -10.13 -19.34
N SER A 115 36.98 -9.30 -18.35
CA SER A 115 37.29 -7.85 -18.36
C SER A 115 38.78 -7.53 -18.11
N ASN A 116 39.56 -8.48 -17.61
CA ASN A 116 41.00 -8.37 -17.41
C ASN A 116 41.80 -8.60 -18.72
N LEU A 117 41.17 -9.21 -19.72
CA LEU A 117 41.66 -9.28 -21.09
C LEU A 117 41.07 -8.11 -21.88
N LYS A 118 41.68 -7.72 -23.00
CA LYS A 118 41.07 -6.75 -23.92
C LYS A 118 39.70 -7.31 -24.32
N PRO A 119 38.58 -6.71 -23.88
CA PRO A 119 37.27 -7.29 -24.14
C PRO A 119 37.03 -7.34 -25.63
N ASP A 120 36.42 -8.43 -26.10
CA ASP A 120 36.01 -8.54 -27.50
C ASP A 120 35.04 -7.39 -27.81
N ALA A 121 35.13 -6.81 -29.01
CA ALA A 121 34.27 -5.69 -29.38
C ALA A 121 32.77 -6.08 -29.41
N ASN A 122 32.47 -7.37 -29.52
CA ASN A 122 31.15 -7.98 -29.47
C ASN A 122 30.86 -8.69 -28.12
N ALA A 123 31.49 -8.26 -27.02
CA ALA A 123 31.34 -8.89 -25.70
C ALA A 123 29.87 -9.09 -25.27
N GLU A 124 28.98 -8.14 -25.57
CA GLU A 124 27.56 -8.25 -25.21
C GLU A 124 26.83 -9.32 -26.03
N ASP A 125 27.11 -9.43 -27.33
CA ASP A 125 26.56 -10.51 -28.17
C ASP A 125 27.08 -11.87 -27.67
N TRP A 126 28.37 -11.94 -27.34
CA TRP A 126 28.98 -13.13 -26.74
C TRP A 126 28.35 -13.51 -25.41
N ARG A 127 27.94 -12.52 -24.59
CA ARG A 127 27.33 -12.74 -23.27
C ARG A 127 25.95 -13.38 -23.39
N VAL A 128 25.12 -12.88 -24.31
CA VAL A 128 23.81 -13.47 -24.61
C VAL A 128 24.00 -14.93 -25.02
N LYS A 129 24.91 -15.17 -25.96
CA LYS A 129 25.14 -16.51 -26.48
C LYS A 129 25.75 -17.46 -25.45
N PHE A 130 26.63 -16.96 -24.60
CA PHE A 130 27.20 -17.71 -23.48
C PHE A 130 26.09 -18.22 -22.55
N ASN A 131 25.10 -17.39 -22.22
CA ASN A 131 23.99 -17.79 -21.36
C ASN A 131 23.13 -18.90 -21.98
N GLU A 132 22.90 -18.86 -23.30
CA GLU A 132 22.20 -19.92 -24.03
C GLU A 132 22.98 -21.25 -23.94
N VAL A 133 24.28 -21.22 -24.24
CA VAL A 133 25.16 -22.39 -24.17
C VAL A 133 25.22 -22.94 -22.74
N MET A 134 25.35 -22.09 -21.73
CA MET A 134 25.40 -22.47 -20.32
C MET A 134 24.10 -23.15 -19.86
N THR A 135 22.94 -22.66 -20.31
CA THR A 135 21.65 -23.27 -19.98
C THR A 135 21.55 -24.68 -20.53
N LEU A 136 21.94 -24.87 -21.80
CA LEU A 136 21.97 -26.18 -22.44
C LEU A 136 22.99 -27.10 -21.79
N ALA A 137 24.18 -26.60 -21.45
CA ALA A 137 25.22 -27.36 -20.77
C ALA A 137 24.77 -27.84 -19.39
N LYS A 138 24.21 -26.96 -18.54
CA LYS A 138 23.69 -27.36 -17.23
C LYS A 138 22.61 -28.44 -17.33
N ASN A 139 21.79 -28.40 -18.38
CA ASN A 139 20.80 -29.43 -18.66
C ASN A 139 21.44 -30.76 -19.13
N ALA A 140 22.42 -30.69 -20.03
CA ALA A 140 23.10 -31.87 -20.57
C ALA A 140 23.97 -32.59 -19.51
N TYR A 141 24.43 -31.87 -18.49
CA TYR A 141 25.24 -32.38 -17.37
C TYR A 141 24.46 -32.55 -16.06
N LYS A 142 23.13 -32.73 -16.12
CA LYS A 142 22.25 -32.83 -14.93
C LYS A 142 22.72 -33.85 -13.87
N GLY A 143 23.30 -34.97 -14.29
CA GLY A 143 23.80 -36.04 -13.41
C GLY A 143 25.25 -35.86 -12.94
N ASP A 144 25.95 -34.81 -13.37
CA ASP A 144 27.36 -34.56 -13.05
C ASP A 144 27.49 -33.27 -12.23
N ALA A 145 27.37 -33.41 -10.91
CA ALA A 145 27.42 -32.30 -9.98
C ALA A 145 28.77 -31.55 -10.00
N LYS A 146 29.87 -32.26 -10.28
CA LYS A 146 31.21 -31.67 -10.33
C LYS A 146 31.32 -30.70 -11.50
N THR A 147 31.01 -31.16 -12.71
CA THR A 147 31.09 -30.33 -13.93
C THR A 147 30.11 -29.15 -13.86
N ARG A 148 28.94 -29.34 -13.25
CA ARG A 148 28.02 -28.23 -12.98
C ARG A 148 28.59 -27.17 -12.04
N GLY A 149 29.30 -27.58 -11.00
CA GLY A 149 29.98 -26.65 -10.09
C GLY A 149 31.02 -25.79 -10.81
N GLU A 150 31.79 -26.39 -11.72
CA GLU A 150 32.75 -25.67 -12.56
C GLU A 150 32.05 -24.62 -13.45
N PHE A 151 30.89 -24.95 -14.04
CA PHE A 151 30.10 -23.99 -14.81
C PHE A 151 29.57 -22.83 -13.95
N GLU A 152 29.08 -23.10 -12.75
CA GLU A 152 28.60 -22.06 -11.83
C GLU A 152 29.73 -21.12 -11.39
N GLU A 153 30.94 -21.63 -11.20
CA GLU A 153 32.13 -20.81 -10.89
C GLU A 153 32.50 -19.89 -12.06
N ILE A 154 32.52 -20.42 -13.30
CA ILE A 154 32.77 -19.61 -14.50
C ILE A 154 31.73 -18.49 -14.62
N GLU A 155 30.44 -18.79 -14.44
CA GLU A 155 29.37 -17.79 -14.50
C GLU A 155 29.53 -16.71 -13.42
N LYS A 156 29.89 -17.11 -12.20
CA LYS A 156 30.11 -16.19 -11.08
C LYS A 156 31.29 -15.25 -11.36
N SER A 157 32.37 -15.76 -11.94
CA SER A 157 33.56 -14.97 -12.30
C SER A 157 33.22 -13.81 -13.27
N LEU A 158 32.24 -14.03 -14.15
CA LEU A 158 31.79 -13.06 -15.14
C LEU A 158 30.75 -12.06 -14.60
N ARG A 159 30.07 -12.35 -13.48
CA ARG A 159 29.07 -11.43 -12.86
C ARG A 159 29.72 -10.32 -12.02
N THR A 160 30.91 -10.57 -11.46
CA THR A 160 31.63 -9.61 -10.60
C THR A 160 32.20 -8.39 -11.33
N SER A 161 32.08 -8.26 -12.66
CA SER A 161 32.68 -7.17 -13.45
C SER A 161 31.71 -6.03 -13.85
N ILE A 162 30.41 -6.11 -13.54
CA ILE A 162 29.43 -5.06 -13.92
C ILE A 162 29.76 -3.71 -13.24
N ALA A 163 30.31 -3.71 -12.02
CA ALA A 163 30.81 -2.50 -11.36
C ALA A 163 32.08 -1.93 -12.03
N GLY A 164 32.84 -2.76 -12.74
CA GLY A 164 34.03 -2.37 -13.49
C GLY A 164 33.73 -1.75 -14.86
N GLU A 165 32.65 -2.15 -15.52
CA GLU A 165 32.28 -1.66 -16.85
C GLU A 165 31.77 -0.21 -16.87
N LEU A 166 31.14 0.26 -15.78
CA LEU A 166 30.84 1.70 -15.64
C LEU A 166 32.12 2.56 -15.58
N LYS A 167 33.21 2.03 -15.01
CA LYS A 167 34.48 2.75 -14.82
C LYS A 167 35.31 2.83 -16.10
N THR A 168 35.20 1.86 -17.01
CA THR A 168 35.98 1.84 -18.26
C THR A 168 35.36 2.71 -19.36
N LYS A 169 34.02 2.87 -19.40
CA LYS A 169 33.34 3.70 -20.41
C LYS A 169 33.40 5.22 -20.10
N ALA A 170 33.47 5.59 -18.81
CA ALA A 170 33.67 6.99 -18.38
C ALA A 170 35.02 7.59 -18.80
N ARG A 171 36.01 6.76 -19.17
CA ARG A 171 37.35 7.20 -19.56
C ARG A 171 37.48 7.62 -21.04
N ARG A 172 36.43 7.42 -21.87
CA ARG A 172 36.51 7.62 -23.33
C ARG A 172 35.76 8.85 -23.88
N SER A 173 34.98 9.58 -23.07
CA SER A 173 34.60 10.95 -23.44
C SER A 173 34.30 11.83 -22.20
N PRO A 174 34.85 13.06 -22.12
CA PRO A 174 34.59 13.96 -21.00
C PRO A 174 33.11 14.41 -20.92
N VAL A 175 32.40 14.40 -22.05
CA VAL A 175 30.98 14.76 -22.13
C VAL A 175 30.08 13.70 -21.48
N LEU A 176 30.34 12.39 -21.68
CA LEU A 176 29.59 11.35 -20.98
C LEU A 176 29.87 11.36 -19.47
N ALA A 177 31.09 11.69 -19.04
CA ALA A 177 31.41 11.77 -17.61
C ALA A 177 30.62 12.88 -16.89
N LEU A 178 30.47 14.04 -17.53
CA LEU A 178 29.62 15.13 -17.01
C LEU A 178 28.13 14.78 -17.04
N ALA A 179 27.66 14.16 -18.12
CA ALA A 179 26.25 13.75 -18.23
C ALA A 179 25.88 12.67 -17.20
N VAL A 180 26.72 11.64 -17.03
CA VAL A 180 26.53 10.61 -16.00
C VAL A 180 26.67 11.21 -14.61
N GLY A 181 27.63 12.11 -14.40
CA GLY A 181 27.77 12.86 -13.14
C GLY A 181 26.52 13.66 -12.79
N LEU A 182 25.92 14.36 -13.76
CA LEU A 182 24.68 15.11 -13.57
C LEU A 182 23.46 14.21 -13.35
N ILE A 183 23.36 13.08 -14.04
CA ILE A 183 22.27 12.11 -13.84
C ILE A 183 22.38 11.47 -12.45
N VAL A 184 23.58 11.05 -12.03
CA VAL A 184 23.80 10.49 -10.69
C VAL A 184 23.57 11.54 -9.62
N LEU A 185 24.04 12.78 -9.81
CA LEU A 185 23.75 13.89 -8.90
C LEU A 185 22.24 14.16 -8.84
N GLY A 186 21.55 14.17 -9.97
CA GLY A 186 20.10 14.34 -10.04
C GLY A 186 19.32 13.22 -9.35
N VAL A 187 19.76 11.96 -9.48
CA VAL A 187 19.17 10.82 -8.78
C VAL A 187 19.46 10.87 -7.28
N VAL A 188 20.68 11.20 -6.86
CA VAL A 188 21.04 11.35 -5.43
C VAL A 188 20.32 12.54 -4.80
N VAL A 189 20.20 13.67 -5.51
CA VAL A 189 19.44 14.84 -5.06
C VAL A 189 17.94 14.53 -5.04
N GLY A 190 17.40 13.83 -6.05
CA GLY A 190 15.99 13.41 -6.08
C GLY A 190 15.64 12.41 -4.98
N LEU A 191 16.50 11.42 -4.73
CA LEU A 191 16.38 10.50 -3.59
C LEU A 191 16.56 11.23 -2.25
N GLY A 192 17.48 12.20 -2.18
CA GLY A 192 17.68 13.04 -0.99
C GLY A 192 16.48 13.94 -0.68
N MET A 193 15.88 14.58 -1.71
CA MET A 193 14.68 15.39 -1.57
C MET A 193 13.47 14.56 -1.13
N THR A 194 13.25 13.38 -1.72
CA THR A 194 12.14 12.50 -1.33
C THR A 194 12.30 11.91 0.07
N GLN A 195 13.53 11.59 0.51
CA GLN A 195 13.82 11.19 1.89
C GLN A 195 13.61 12.36 2.87
N TYR A 196 14.02 13.57 2.48
CA TYR A 196 13.88 14.78 3.29
C TYR A 196 12.41 15.18 3.50
N ASP A 197 11.58 15.07 2.47
CA ASP A 197 10.14 15.35 2.57
C ASP A 197 9.42 14.33 3.46
N ARG A 198 9.78 13.04 3.37
CA ARG A 198 9.25 12.01 4.29
C ARG A 198 9.61 12.28 5.74
N TRP A 199 10.87 12.61 6.01
CA TRP A 199 11.32 12.93 7.36
C TRP A 199 10.63 14.17 7.94
N LYS A 200 10.43 15.22 7.13
CA LYS A 200 9.64 16.38 7.55
C LYS A 200 8.17 16.04 7.81
N GLY A 201 7.59 15.15 7.01
CA GLY A 201 6.24 14.62 7.21
C GLY A 201 6.11 13.90 8.56
N GLU A 202 7.00 12.97 8.86
CA GLU A 202 7.00 12.24 10.13
C GLU A 202 7.17 13.17 11.35
N GLN A 203 8.05 14.17 11.26
CA GLN A 203 8.20 15.16 12.33
C GLN A 203 6.97 16.04 12.52
N CYS A 204 6.26 16.36 11.43
CA CYS A 204 4.99 17.07 11.48
C CYS A 204 3.94 16.21 12.20
N ASP A 205 3.81 14.94 11.81
CA ASP A 205 2.84 14.01 12.40
C ASP A 205 3.09 13.84 13.91
N ALA A 206 4.34 13.69 14.32
CA ALA A 206 4.71 13.57 15.73
C ALA A 206 4.39 14.85 16.55
N ARG A 207 4.66 16.04 15.99
CA ARG A 207 4.32 17.33 16.62
C ARG A 207 2.82 17.52 16.73
N TYR A 208 2.08 17.19 15.68
CA TYR A 208 0.62 17.24 15.71
C TYR A 208 0.05 16.28 16.75
N ALA A 209 0.48 15.01 16.76
CA ALA A 209 -0.04 14.01 17.68
C ALA A 209 0.16 14.41 19.14
N SER A 210 1.37 14.84 19.50
CA SER A 210 1.69 15.28 20.87
C SER A 210 0.94 16.56 21.26
N GLY A 211 0.91 17.57 20.39
CA GLY A 211 0.23 18.84 20.68
C GLY A 211 -1.29 18.71 20.72
N ALA A 212 -1.87 17.92 19.82
CA ALA A 212 -3.30 17.62 19.80
C ALA A 212 -3.72 16.87 21.07
N GLN A 213 -2.92 15.90 21.53
CA GLN A 213 -3.21 15.18 22.77
C GLN A 213 -3.17 16.11 24.00
N ALA A 214 -2.15 16.98 24.10
CA ALA A 214 -2.06 17.95 25.18
C ALA A 214 -3.25 18.91 25.21
N GLU A 215 -3.71 19.34 24.02
CA GLU A 215 -4.87 20.21 23.90
C GLU A 215 -6.18 19.52 24.29
N ARG A 216 -6.36 18.24 23.90
CA ARG A 216 -7.52 17.44 24.35
C ARG A 216 -7.58 17.34 25.87
N LEU A 217 -6.45 17.05 26.52
CA LEU A 217 -6.37 16.98 27.99
C LEU A 217 -6.72 18.32 28.65
N ARG A 218 -6.26 19.45 28.08
CA ARG A 218 -6.63 20.78 28.56
C ARG A 218 -8.13 21.02 28.47
N LEU A 219 -8.76 20.62 27.36
CA LEU A 219 -10.19 20.78 27.11
C LEU A 219 -11.04 19.86 28.00
N ASP A 220 -10.61 18.62 28.20
CA ASP A 220 -11.24 17.70 29.16
C ASP A 220 -11.23 18.29 30.57
N GLY A 221 -10.11 18.89 31.00
CA GLY A 221 -10.03 19.59 32.30
C GLY A 221 -10.99 20.78 32.43
N ILE A 222 -11.26 21.51 31.33
CA ILE A 222 -12.28 22.58 31.31
C ILE A 222 -13.68 22.00 31.45
N LEU A 223 -13.98 20.91 30.74
CA LEU A 223 -15.27 20.23 30.81
C LEU A 223 -15.53 19.71 32.23
N ASP A 224 -14.54 19.09 32.86
CA ASP A 224 -14.63 18.60 34.24
C ASP A 224 -14.86 19.74 35.23
N SER A 225 -14.14 20.86 35.06
CA SER A 225 -14.31 22.05 35.89
C SER A 225 -15.72 22.64 35.76
N ALA A 226 -16.27 22.67 34.54
CA ALA A 226 -17.65 23.09 34.31
C ALA A 226 -18.65 22.14 34.98
N ASN A 227 -18.44 20.82 34.86
CA ASN A 227 -19.30 19.80 35.46
C ASN A 227 -19.32 19.90 37.00
N VAL A 228 -18.20 20.26 37.64
CA VAL A 228 -18.17 20.57 39.09
C VAL A 228 -19.14 21.71 39.41
N LYS A 229 -19.12 22.79 38.62
CA LYS A 229 -20.02 23.94 38.84
C LYS A 229 -21.50 23.61 38.61
N VAL A 230 -21.79 22.74 37.65
CA VAL A 230 -23.16 22.21 37.45
C VAL A 230 -23.62 21.44 38.69
N ARG A 231 -22.78 20.56 39.26
CA ARG A 231 -23.11 19.83 40.50
C ARG A 231 -23.33 20.76 41.69
N GLU A 232 -22.60 21.88 41.76
CA GLU A 232 -22.79 22.95 42.75
C GLU A 232 -24.01 23.84 42.47
N LYS A 233 -24.78 23.57 41.40
CA LYS A 233 -25.90 24.40 40.90
C LYS A 233 -25.49 25.84 40.54
N LYS A 234 -24.19 26.07 40.27
CA LYS A 234 -23.64 27.35 39.82
C LYS A 234 -23.58 27.39 38.29
N TYR A 235 -24.76 27.51 37.67
CA TYR A 235 -24.91 27.39 36.22
C TYR A 235 -24.19 28.49 35.43
N ASP A 236 -24.21 29.73 35.90
CA ASP A 236 -23.56 30.84 35.20
C ASP A 236 -22.03 30.70 35.23
N ASP A 237 -21.45 30.26 36.34
CA ASP A 237 -20.02 29.92 36.45
C ASP A 237 -19.64 28.79 35.50
N ALA A 238 -20.48 27.74 35.41
CA ALA A 238 -20.27 26.63 34.49
C ALA A 238 -20.24 27.10 33.02
N ARG A 239 -21.17 27.98 32.63
CA ARG A 239 -21.19 28.59 31.28
C ARG A 239 -19.95 29.43 31.01
N ALA A 240 -19.50 30.22 32.00
CA ALA A 240 -18.29 31.02 31.89
C ALA A 240 -17.04 30.13 31.66
N ILE A 241 -16.92 29.01 32.37
CA ILE A 241 -15.84 28.04 32.17
C ILE A 241 -15.91 27.44 30.76
N LEU A 242 -17.10 27.03 30.29
CA LEU A 242 -17.28 26.46 28.95
C LEU A 242 -17.01 27.45 27.81
N ALA A 243 -16.94 28.76 28.05
CA ALA A 243 -16.46 29.71 27.05
C ALA A 243 -15.00 29.43 26.63
N GLY A 244 -14.22 28.80 27.51
CA GLY A 244 -12.84 28.36 27.24
C GLY A 244 -12.73 27.02 26.51
N LEU A 245 -13.83 26.27 26.33
CA LEU A 245 -13.85 24.96 25.68
C LEU A 245 -13.81 25.09 24.15
N ARG A 246 -12.67 25.55 23.64
CA ARG A 246 -12.40 25.74 22.22
C ARG A 246 -11.02 25.21 21.87
N TRP A 247 -10.92 24.54 20.73
CA TRP A 247 -9.65 24.04 20.23
C TRP A 247 -8.75 25.20 19.77
N GLN A 248 -7.56 25.31 20.36
CA GLN A 248 -6.60 26.40 20.10
C GLN A 248 -5.30 25.90 19.47
N PHE A 249 -5.00 24.61 19.55
CA PHE A 249 -3.79 24.06 18.98
C PHE A 249 -3.82 24.14 17.44
N LYS A 250 -2.73 24.60 16.83
CA LYS A 250 -2.60 24.74 15.38
C LYS A 250 -1.27 24.16 14.93
N GLU A 251 -1.32 23.31 13.92
CA GLU A 251 -0.14 22.80 13.25
C GLU A 251 -0.26 23.06 11.74
N PRO A 252 0.58 23.91 11.14
CA PRO A 252 0.45 24.33 9.73
C PRO A 252 0.46 23.20 8.70
N CYS A 253 1.06 22.06 9.03
CA CYS A 253 1.08 20.90 8.15
C CYS A 253 -0.14 19.97 8.31
N LYS A 254 -1.03 20.25 9.28
CA LYS A 254 -2.24 19.47 9.62
C LYS A 254 -3.47 20.36 9.74
N VAL A 255 -3.66 21.24 8.75
CA VAL A 255 -4.75 22.22 8.75
C VAL A 255 -6.12 21.55 8.74
N GLN A 256 -6.29 20.50 7.94
CA GLN A 256 -7.57 19.81 7.82
C GLN A 256 -7.95 19.13 9.12
N GLU A 257 -7.02 18.41 9.74
CA GLU A 257 -7.23 17.71 11.00
C GLU A 257 -7.45 18.69 12.16
N THR A 258 -6.70 19.80 12.20
CA THR A 258 -6.92 20.89 13.16
C THR A 258 -8.33 21.49 13.02
N THR A 259 -8.79 21.71 11.79
CA THR A 259 -10.13 22.26 11.53
C THR A 259 -11.23 21.27 11.92
N ALA A 260 -11.01 19.97 11.69
CA ALA A 260 -11.93 18.93 12.12
C ALA A 260 -12.06 18.89 13.66
N GLU A 261 -10.94 18.94 14.39
CA GLU A 261 -10.95 18.99 15.85
C GLU A 261 -11.68 20.24 16.38
N GLN A 262 -11.48 21.41 15.76
CA GLN A 262 -12.22 22.63 16.11
C GLN A 262 -13.73 22.40 16.05
N SER A 263 -14.22 21.86 14.93
CA SER A 263 -15.64 21.58 14.75
C SER A 263 -16.18 20.58 15.78
N VAL A 264 -15.42 19.52 16.09
CA VAL A 264 -15.80 18.51 17.10
C VAL A 264 -15.94 19.15 18.48
N TRP A 265 -14.97 19.97 18.89
CA TRP A 265 -14.99 20.59 20.22
C TRP A 265 -16.01 21.72 20.34
N ASP A 266 -16.25 22.48 19.28
CA ASP A 266 -17.35 23.44 19.23
C ASP A 266 -18.71 22.75 19.38
N GLY A 267 -18.90 21.59 18.74
CA GLY A 267 -20.08 20.75 18.92
C GLY A 267 -20.26 20.27 20.36
N LYS A 268 -19.18 19.75 20.98
CA LYS A 268 -19.19 19.36 22.41
C LYS A 268 -19.55 20.52 23.32
N ARG A 269 -19.01 21.72 23.06
CA ARG A 269 -19.31 22.93 23.82
C ARG A 269 -20.80 23.31 23.72
N GLN A 270 -21.35 23.29 22.51
CA GLN A 270 -22.77 23.59 22.30
C GLN A 270 -23.68 22.59 23.00
N ALA A 271 -23.36 21.29 22.92
CA ALA A 271 -24.10 20.25 23.62
C ALA A 271 -24.06 20.44 25.15
N ALA A 272 -22.88 20.68 25.72
CA ALA A 272 -22.73 20.92 27.15
C ALA A 272 -23.49 22.16 27.63
N LEU A 273 -23.51 23.24 26.83
CA LEU A 273 -24.30 24.44 27.16
C LEU A 273 -25.80 24.15 27.14
N ALA A 274 -26.29 23.37 26.16
CA ALA A 274 -27.70 22.99 26.09
C ALA A 274 -28.12 22.12 27.29
N ASP A 275 -27.26 21.18 27.70
CA ASP A 275 -27.51 20.34 28.88
C ASP A 275 -27.55 21.16 30.18
N ILE A 276 -26.67 22.16 30.31
CA ILE A 276 -26.68 23.10 31.44
C ILE A 276 -27.99 23.88 31.49
N ASP A 277 -28.43 24.43 30.35
CA ASP A 277 -29.65 25.24 30.29
C ASP A 277 -30.88 24.39 30.62
N LYS A 278 -30.96 23.17 30.08
CA LYS A 278 -32.00 22.20 30.43
C LYS A 278 -32.00 21.86 31.92
N THR A 279 -30.83 21.59 32.51
CA THR A 279 -30.71 21.25 33.93
C THR A 279 -31.14 22.42 34.81
N ARG A 280 -30.72 23.64 34.46
CA ARG A 280 -31.14 24.87 35.15
C ARG A 280 -32.65 25.06 35.13
N GLU A 281 -33.28 24.84 33.98
CA GLU A 281 -34.74 24.95 33.84
C GLU A 281 -35.50 23.92 34.68
N GLN A 282 -35.01 22.68 34.71
CA GLN A 282 -35.57 21.60 35.54
C GLN A 282 -35.46 21.94 37.03
N ASP A 283 -34.31 22.43 37.47
CA ASP A 283 -34.09 22.89 38.85
C ASP A 283 -35.01 24.06 39.20
N ALA A 284 -35.15 25.04 38.31
CA ALA A 284 -36.03 26.18 38.51
C ALA A 284 -37.51 25.76 38.56
N ALA A 285 -37.91 24.78 37.74
CA ALA A 285 -39.25 24.21 37.79
C ALA A 285 -39.51 23.50 39.12
N ALA A 286 -38.57 22.67 39.58
CA ALA A 286 -38.69 21.98 40.87
C ALA A 286 -38.83 22.96 42.05
N VAL A 287 -38.11 24.09 42.03
CA VAL A 287 -38.25 25.15 43.04
C VAL A 287 -39.63 25.80 42.99
N ARG A 288 -40.15 26.11 41.79
CA ARG A 288 -41.50 26.67 41.62
C ARG A 288 -42.58 25.70 42.10
N ASP A 289 -42.45 24.41 41.78
CA ASP A 289 -43.39 23.38 42.20
C ASP A 289 -43.37 23.17 43.71
N ALA A 290 -42.20 23.23 44.34
CA ALA A 290 -42.08 23.22 45.81
C ALA A 290 -42.78 24.43 46.44
N ALA A 291 -42.51 25.64 45.95
CA ALA A 291 -43.17 26.85 46.44
C ALA A 291 -44.69 26.83 46.24
N GLY A 292 -45.16 26.29 45.11
CA GLY A 292 -46.59 26.12 44.84
C GLY A 292 -47.26 25.14 45.81
N ARG A 293 -46.59 24.03 46.16
CA ARG A 293 -47.08 23.09 47.18
C ARG A 293 -47.14 23.75 48.57
N ASP A 294 -46.09 24.45 48.98
CA ASP A 294 -46.08 25.18 50.26
C ASP A 294 -47.22 26.21 50.35
N GLN A 295 -47.47 26.95 49.25
CA GLN A 295 -48.57 27.91 49.19
C GLN A 295 -49.93 27.22 49.25
N ALA A 296 -50.11 26.10 48.53
CA ALA A 296 -51.34 25.32 48.56
C ALA A 296 -51.61 24.74 49.96
N GLU A 297 -50.58 24.26 50.65
CA GLU A 297 -50.69 23.76 52.02
C GLU A 297 -51.08 24.87 53.01
N ARG A 298 -50.48 26.07 52.89
CA ARG A 298 -50.86 27.25 53.69
C ARG A 298 -52.30 27.67 53.44
N GLN A 299 -52.73 27.70 52.17
CA GLN A 299 -54.11 28.03 51.82
C GLN A 299 -55.09 26.99 52.38
N ALA A 300 -54.79 25.71 52.20
CA ALA A 300 -55.61 24.63 52.76
C ALA A 300 -55.69 24.69 54.29
N ALA A 301 -54.62 25.10 54.98
CA ALA A 301 -54.64 25.32 56.43
C ALA A 301 -55.58 26.48 56.83
N LEU A 302 -55.51 27.61 56.11
CA LEU A 302 -56.41 28.74 56.32
C LEU A 302 -57.88 28.36 56.05
N ASP A 303 -58.13 27.64 54.97
CA ASP A 303 -59.48 27.20 54.60
C ASP A 303 -60.05 26.24 55.66
N ARG A 304 -59.24 25.33 56.19
CA ARG A 304 -59.62 24.45 57.30
C ARG A 304 -59.97 25.25 58.56
N GLU A 305 -59.17 26.25 58.92
CA GLU A 305 -59.45 27.10 60.08
C GLU A 305 -60.74 27.90 59.89
N GLN A 306 -60.96 28.47 58.71
CA GLN A 306 -62.20 29.17 58.38
C GLN A 306 -63.41 28.24 58.41
N ALA A 307 -63.29 27.01 57.91
CA ALA A 307 -64.35 26.02 57.97
C ALA A 307 -64.75 25.68 59.41
N ILE A 308 -63.77 25.45 60.29
CA ILE A 308 -64.00 25.23 61.73
C ILE A 308 -64.74 26.42 62.36
N LYS A 309 -64.30 27.66 62.09
CA LYS A 309 -64.96 28.87 62.60
C LYS A 309 -66.40 29.00 62.10
N ARG A 310 -66.67 28.67 60.84
CA ARG A 310 -68.03 28.69 60.26
C ARG A 310 -68.92 27.65 60.93
N GLU A 311 -68.42 26.43 61.11
CA GLU A 311 -69.15 25.35 61.79
C GLU A 311 -69.47 25.73 63.25
N GLU A 312 -68.50 26.31 63.97
CA GLU A 312 -68.71 26.78 65.34
C GLU A 312 -69.76 27.90 65.42
N ALA A 313 -69.69 28.88 64.52
CA ALA A 313 -70.69 29.94 64.43
C ALA A 313 -72.10 29.39 64.13
N GLU A 314 -72.21 28.38 63.27
CA GLU A 314 -73.47 27.70 62.96
C GLU A 314 -74.00 26.91 64.16
N ARG A 315 -73.13 26.20 64.90
CA ARG A 315 -73.50 25.52 66.15
C ARG A 315 -74.02 26.49 67.19
N ILE A 316 -73.36 27.64 67.37
CA ILE A 316 -73.80 28.71 68.27
C ILE A 316 -75.18 29.23 67.84
N ARG A 317 -75.36 29.53 66.55
CA ARG A 317 -76.64 30.01 66.01
C ARG A 317 -77.77 29.01 66.24
N THR A 318 -77.51 27.73 66.01
CA THR A 318 -78.47 26.64 66.23
C THR A 318 -78.84 26.52 67.72
N ARG A 319 -77.87 26.61 68.63
CA ARG A 319 -78.14 26.65 70.09
C ARG A 319 -79.03 27.83 70.46
N GLN A 320 -78.71 29.03 70.00
CA GLN A 320 -79.52 30.24 70.26
C GLN A 320 -80.94 30.11 69.72
N LEU A 321 -81.11 29.54 68.52
CA LEU A 321 -82.44 29.31 67.96
C LEU A 321 -83.24 28.31 68.82
N THR A 322 -82.59 27.23 69.25
CA THR A 322 -83.20 26.20 70.11
C THR A 322 -83.62 26.79 71.45
N GLU A 323 -82.77 27.62 72.08
CA GLU A 323 -83.10 28.33 73.32
C GLU A 323 -84.30 29.26 73.15
N LYS A 324 -84.37 30.01 72.04
CA LYS A 324 -85.53 30.86 71.72
C LYS A 324 -86.82 30.06 71.51
N VAL A 325 -86.75 28.93 70.80
CA VAL A 325 -87.90 28.04 70.60
C VAL A 325 -88.37 27.46 71.94
N ASN A 326 -87.44 27.03 72.80
CA ASN A 326 -87.77 26.52 74.13
C ASN A 326 -88.38 27.60 75.03
N ALA A 327 -87.85 28.83 75.00
CA ALA A 327 -88.39 29.96 75.75
C ALA A 327 -89.82 30.31 75.31
N THR A 328 -90.05 30.43 74.00
CA THR A 328 -91.41 30.70 73.46
C THR A 328 -92.39 29.56 73.76
N ALA A 329 -91.94 28.30 73.76
CA ALA A 329 -92.76 27.17 74.18
C ALA A 329 -93.09 27.20 75.68
N ALA A 330 -92.15 27.60 76.54
CA ALA A 330 -92.39 27.79 77.96
C ALA A 330 -93.39 28.93 78.24
N GLU A 331 -93.27 30.06 77.52
CA GLU A 331 -94.23 31.17 77.58
C GLU A 331 -95.64 30.72 77.18
N ARG A 332 -95.78 29.95 76.08
CA ARG A 332 -97.08 29.39 75.67
C ARG A 332 -97.69 28.48 76.74
N LYS A 333 -96.90 27.59 77.35
CA LYS A 333 -97.38 26.75 78.46
C LYS A 333 -97.81 27.59 79.67
N ALA A 334 -97.08 28.66 79.99
CA ALA A 334 -97.41 29.55 81.09
C ALA A 334 -98.70 30.37 80.84
N THR A 335 -99.01 30.72 79.59
CA THR A 335 -100.28 31.38 79.25
C THR A 335 -101.46 30.41 79.25
N THR A 336 -101.30 29.17 78.77
CA THR A 336 -102.39 28.17 78.78
C THR A 336 -102.82 27.75 80.19
N ASN A 337 -101.90 27.76 81.17
CA ASN A 337 -102.20 27.44 82.57
C ASN A 337 -102.94 28.55 83.34
N LYS A 338 -103.17 29.73 82.74
CA LYS A 338 -103.90 30.85 83.37
C LYS A 338 -105.38 30.95 82.95
N GLU A 339 -105.86 30.06 82.07
CA GLU A 339 -107.23 30.07 81.54
C GLU A 339 -108.14 28.97 82.12
N TRP A 340 -107.76 28.37 83.25
CA TRP A 340 -108.58 27.42 84.04
C TRP A 340 -108.71 27.89 85.48
#